data_AF-A0AAD9Z8C5-F1
#
_entry.id   AF-A0AAD9Z8C5-F1
#
_cell.length_a   1.000
_cell.length_b   1.000
_cell.length_c   1.000
_cell.angle_alpha   90.00
_cell.angle_beta   90.00
_cell.angle_gamma   90.00
#
_symmetry.space_group_name_H-M   'P 1'
#
loop_
_entity.id
_entity.type
_entity.pdbx_description
1 polymer ?
#
loop_
_entity_poly.entity_id
_entity_poly.type
_entity_poly.pdbx_seq_one_letter_code
_entity_poly.pdbx_strand_id
1 'polypeptide(L)'
;MRITLGNKLFLAPIDKPKRILDIGTGTGIWAIEMGDEYPDAQIIGTDLAPTQPTWVPANVKFEIDDAEEPWTFQHKFDYVHVRYLTAAIVDWPKLVRQAYDATEPGGWAEFADFNLKFYSEDGSLKEEQHLQKWITYFLNAAEDFGRDPSPGSKLEGYMKEAGFEDVQHEKYRMPIGPWPKDKHLVRYIPINQAVSFE
;
A
#
# COMPACT_ATOMS: atom_id res chain seq x y z
N MET A 1 6.27 -5.42 4.51
CA MET A 1 5.73 -6.32 3.46
C MET A 1 6.74 -7.29 2.89
N ARG A 2 7.99 -6.90 2.59
CA ARG A 2 8.92 -7.72 1.79
C ARG A 2 8.98 -9.21 2.22
N ILE A 3 9.18 -9.49 3.51
CA ILE A 3 9.19 -10.87 4.03
C ILE A 3 7.82 -11.56 3.86
N THR A 4 6.71 -10.85 4.13
CA THR A 4 5.34 -11.34 3.91
C THR A 4 5.09 -11.71 2.45
N LEU A 5 5.68 -10.96 1.51
CA LEU A 5 5.58 -11.19 0.06
C LEU A 5 6.68 -12.14 -0.47
N GLY A 6 7.38 -12.88 0.40
CA GLY A 6 8.43 -13.82 -0.03
C GLY A 6 9.66 -13.13 -0.63
N ASN A 7 10.04 -11.99 -0.09
CA ASN A 7 11.12 -11.09 -0.51
C ASN A 7 10.92 -10.34 -1.85
N LYS A 8 9.71 -10.37 -2.41
CA LYS A 8 9.35 -9.60 -3.62
C LYS A 8 9.06 -8.13 -3.33
N LEU A 9 9.26 -7.26 -4.32
CA LEU A 9 8.89 -5.84 -4.26
C LEU A 9 7.42 -5.60 -4.63
N PHE A 10 6.86 -6.44 -5.49
CA PHE A 10 5.49 -6.37 -6.01
C PHE A 10 4.98 -7.77 -6.39
N LEU A 11 3.68 -7.90 -6.69
CA LEU A 11 3.03 -9.14 -7.13
C LEU A 11 2.56 -9.11 -8.58
N ALA A 12 2.30 -7.93 -9.14
CA ALA A 12 1.86 -7.75 -10.51
C ALA A 12 2.82 -8.45 -11.50
N PRO A 13 2.30 -9.12 -12.54
CA PRO A 13 3.11 -9.87 -13.50
C PRO A 13 3.76 -8.95 -14.54
N ILE A 14 4.56 -7.98 -14.08
CA ILE A 14 5.35 -7.07 -14.92
C ILE A 14 6.71 -7.70 -15.26
N ASP A 15 7.19 -7.51 -16.49
CA ASP A 15 8.51 -7.99 -16.94
C ASP A 15 9.49 -6.82 -17.16
N LYS A 16 9.23 -5.96 -18.14
CA LYS A 16 10.15 -4.85 -18.51
C LYS A 16 9.41 -3.52 -18.56
N PRO A 17 8.91 -3.02 -17.41
CA PRO A 17 8.27 -1.71 -17.36
C PRO A 17 9.24 -0.63 -17.83
N LYS A 18 8.72 0.39 -18.50
CA LYS A 18 9.49 1.58 -18.94
C LYS A 18 9.18 2.78 -18.08
N ARG A 19 7.95 2.89 -17.54
CA ARG A 19 7.51 3.96 -16.65
C ARG A 19 6.77 3.38 -15.47
N ILE A 20 7.24 3.70 -14.27
CA ILE A 20 6.68 3.25 -12.99
C ILE A 20 6.32 4.48 -12.16
N LEU A 21 5.13 4.44 -11.55
CA LEU A 21 4.67 5.44 -10.60
C LEU A 21 4.51 4.81 -9.22
N ASP A 22 5.09 5.40 -8.18
CA ASP A 22 4.97 5.00 -6.78
C ASP A 22 4.27 6.11 -5.98
N ILE A 23 2.98 5.95 -5.71
CA ILE A 23 2.17 6.93 -4.98
C ILE A 23 2.27 6.68 -3.48
N GLY A 24 2.55 7.75 -2.72
CA GLY A 24 2.77 7.64 -1.28
C GLY A 24 4.11 6.96 -0.99
N THR A 25 5.15 7.34 -1.72
CA THR A 25 6.46 6.67 -1.69
C THR A 25 7.14 6.77 -0.31
N GLY A 26 6.70 7.69 0.55
CA GLY A 26 7.24 7.89 1.89
C GLY A 26 8.73 8.19 1.82
N THR A 27 9.55 7.37 2.46
CA THR A 27 11.02 7.52 2.41
C THR A 27 11.66 7.24 1.04
N GLY A 28 10.90 6.73 0.07
CA GLY A 28 11.40 6.42 -1.28
C GLY A 28 12.14 5.09 -1.41
N ILE A 29 12.27 4.31 -0.33
CA ILE A 29 13.04 3.06 -0.32
C ILE A 29 12.57 2.09 -1.42
N TRP A 30 11.25 1.94 -1.59
CA TRP A 30 10.71 1.03 -2.60
C TRP A 30 11.04 1.51 -4.02
N ALA A 31 10.82 2.79 -4.32
CA ALA A 31 11.17 3.39 -5.60
C ALA A 31 12.67 3.27 -5.94
N ILE A 32 13.53 3.41 -4.93
CA ILE A 32 14.99 3.22 -5.09
C ILE A 32 15.32 1.77 -5.42
N GLU A 33 14.74 0.80 -4.69
CA GLU A 33 14.96 -0.63 -4.97
C GLU A 33 14.47 -1.02 -6.37
N MET A 34 13.33 -0.48 -6.80
CA MET A 34 12.85 -0.65 -8.18
C MET A 34 13.79 -0.02 -9.21
N GLY A 35 14.43 1.12 -8.88
CA GLY A 35 15.39 1.79 -9.76
C GLY A 35 16.64 0.98 -9.99
N ASP A 36 17.11 0.31 -8.94
CA ASP A 36 18.23 -0.63 -9.01
C ASP A 36 17.87 -1.91 -9.77
N GLU A 37 16.65 -2.44 -9.59
CA GLU A 37 16.18 -3.67 -10.27
C GLU A 37 15.87 -3.43 -11.75
N TYR A 38 15.35 -2.26 -12.10
CA TYR A 38 14.95 -1.87 -13.46
C TYR A 38 15.69 -0.60 -13.92
N PRO A 39 16.99 -0.68 -14.23
CA PRO A 39 17.79 0.49 -14.60
C PRO A 39 17.32 1.17 -15.91
N ASP A 40 16.58 0.44 -16.75
CA ASP A 40 16.01 0.94 -18.00
C ASP A 40 14.61 1.58 -17.83
N ALA A 41 14.01 1.49 -16.65
CA ALA A 41 12.72 2.08 -16.33
C ALA A 41 12.90 3.47 -15.71
N GLN A 42 12.01 4.40 -16.03
CA GLN A 42 11.87 5.66 -15.28
C GLN A 42 10.89 5.47 -14.14
N ILE A 43 11.28 5.87 -12.93
CA ILE A 43 10.45 5.77 -11.74
C ILE A 43 10.20 7.16 -11.18
N ILE A 44 8.92 7.46 -10.96
CA ILE A 44 8.48 8.66 -10.26
C ILE A 44 7.84 8.21 -8.96
N GLY A 45 8.37 8.68 -7.83
CA GLY A 45 7.72 8.54 -6.53
C GLY A 45 7.09 9.86 -6.10
N THR A 46 5.85 9.84 -5.62
CA THR A 46 5.19 11.03 -5.08
C THR A 46 4.87 10.88 -3.60
N ASP A 47 5.01 11.97 -2.85
CA ASP A 47 4.58 12.05 -1.47
C ASP A 47 4.27 13.49 -1.08
N LEU A 48 3.37 13.68 -0.12
CA LEU A 48 3.08 15.00 0.46
C LEU A 48 4.28 15.60 1.20
N ALA A 49 5.16 14.75 1.74
CA ALA A 49 6.28 15.16 2.57
C ALA A 49 7.63 14.95 1.85
N PRO A 50 8.52 15.97 1.79
CA PRO A 50 9.84 15.87 1.18
C PRO A 50 10.84 15.19 2.13
N THR A 51 10.70 13.88 2.34
CA THR A 51 11.53 13.09 3.26
C THR A 51 12.51 12.16 2.55
N GLN A 52 12.53 12.19 1.22
CA GLN A 52 13.30 11.27 0.40
C GLN A 52 14.78 11.68 0.32
N PRO A 53 15.71 10.71 0.19
CA PRO A 53 17.14 11.00 0.08
C PRO A 53 17.47 11.67 -1.25
N THR A 54 18.57 12.42 -1.28
CA THR A 54 19.08 13.07 -2.51
C THR A 54 19.98 12.16 -3.34
N TRP A 55 20.60 11.16 -2.72
CA TRP A 55 21.42 10.17 -3.41
C TRP A 55 20.58 8.95 -3.80
N VAL A 56 20.14 8.93 -5.05
CA VAL A 56 19.27 7.88 -5.62
C VAL A 56 19.74 7.45 -7.00
N PRO A 57 19.26 6.30 -7.52
CA PRO A 57 19.52 5.90 -8.90
C PRO A 57 19.12 6.99 -9.91
N ALA A 58 19.88 7.12 -11.00
CA ALA A 58 19.69 8.20 -11.97
C ALA A 58 18.33 8.18 -12.69
N ASN A 59 17.64 7.04 -12.64
CA ASN A 59 16.33 6.79 -13.21
C ASN A 59 15.17 6.99 -12.22
N VAL A 60 15.44 7.36 -10.97
CA VAL A 60 14.43 7.63 -9.93
C VAL A 60 14.30 9.13 -9.71
N LYS A 61 13.06 9.62 -9.65
CA LYS A 61 12.73 11.01 -9.30
C LYS A 61 11.64 11.04 -8.25
N PHE A 62 11.69 12.07 -7.40
CA PHE A 62 10.67 12.33 -6.40
C PHE A 62 10.00 13.68 -6.63
N GLU A 63 8.69 13.69 -6.48
CA GLU A 63 7.85 14.87 -6.62
C GLU A 63 7.02 15.05 -5.35
N ILE A 64 6.91 16.30 -4.87
CA ILE A 64 6.02 16.62 -3.76
C ILE A 64 4.64 16.81 -4.34
N ASP A 65 3.74 15.89 -4.08
CA ASP A 65 2.39 15.91 -4.64
C ASP A 65 1.37 15.23 -3.72
N ASP A 66 0.12 15.68 -3.78
CA ASP A 66 -0.99 15.08 -3.05
C ASP A 66 -1.64 14.00 -3.91
N ALA A 67 -1.71 12.77 -3.40
CA ALA A 67 -2.34 11.65 -4.08
C ALA A 67 -3.83 11.90 -4.42
N GLU A 68 -4.51 12.75 -3.64
CA GLU A 68 -5.93 13.08 -3.83
C GLU A 68 -6.17 14.22 -4.82
N GLU A 69 -5.15 15.00 -5.18
CA GLU A 69 -5.26 16.04 -6.21
C GLU A 69 -5.27 15.43 -7.62
N PRO A 70 -5.77 16.17 -8.64
CA PRO A 70 -5.72 15.71 -10.02
C PRO A 70 -4.29 15.44 -10.49
N TRP A 71 -4.02 14.21 -10.91
CA TRP A 71 -2.69 13.83 -11.41
C TRP A 71 -2.37 14.51 -12.74
N THR A 72 -1.22 15.19 -12.83
CA THR A 72 -0.84 16.03 -13.98
C THR A 72 0.29 15.44 -14.84
N PHE A 73 0.55 14.14 -14.71
CA PHE A 73 1.60 13.46 -15.47
C PHE A 73 1.36 13.57 -16.98
N GLN A 74 2.42 13.88 -17.74
CA GLN A 74 2.35 14.01 -19.20
C GLN A 74 2.23 12.67 -19.93
N HIS A 75 2.48 11.58 -19.21
CA HIS A 75 2.64 10.24 -19.72
C HIS A 75 1.92 9.27 -18.80
N LYS A 76 1.36 8.21 -19.39
CA LYS A 76 0.85 7.07 -18.64
C LYS A 76 2.00 6.14 -18.24
N PHE A 77 1.71 5.22 -17.33
CA PHE A 77 2.66 4.31 -16.71
C PHE A 77 2.36 2.87 -17.06
N ASP A 78 3.42 2.07 -17.20
CA ASP A 78 3.27 0.63 -17.40
C ASP A 78 2.95 -0.07 -16.06
N TYR A 79 3.33 0.57 -14.95
CA TYR A 79 3.04 0.10 -13.61
C TYR A 79 2.76 1.27 -12.65
N VAL A 80 1.63 1.20 -11.94
CA VAL A 80 1.27 2.12 -10.85
C VAL A 80 1.23 1.34 -9.55
N HIS A 81 2.04 1.74 -8.57
CA HIS A 81 2.11 1.12 -7.26
C HIS A 81 1.62 2.10 -6.19
N VAL A 82 0.75 1.62 -5.31
CA VAL A 82 0.17 2.39 -4.20
C VAL A 82 0.17 1.53 -2.95
N ARG A 83 0.74 2.03 -1.85
CA ARG A 83 0.84 1.22 -0.62
C ARG A 83 0.81 2.06 0.65
N TYR A 84 0.17 1.52 1.69
CA TYR A 84 0.16 2.06 3.06
C TYR A 84 -0.43 3.47 3.19
N LEU A 85 -1.54 3.71 2.49
CA LEU A 85 -2.31 4.95 2.55
C LEU A 85 -3.63 4.77 3.33
N THR A 86 -3.86 3.64 4.02
CA THR A 86 -5.01 3.48 4.93
C THR A 86 -5.12 4.64 5.91
N ALA A 87 -6.34 5.15 6.11
CA ALA A 87 -6.65 6.34 6.90
C ALA A 87 -6.01 7.66 6.41
N ALA A 88 -5.21 7.63 5.34
CA ALA A 88 -4.60 8.82 4.72
C ALA A 88 -5.38 9.31 3.49
N ILE A 89 -6.36 8.56 2.97
CA ILE A 89 -7.15 8.91 1.77
C ILE A 89 -8.63 9.05 2.15
N VAL A 90 -9.30 10.10 1.66
CA VAL A 90 -10.76 10.29 1.80
C VAL A 90 -11.47 9.49 0.73
N ASP A 91 -11.09 9.67 -0.53
CA ASP A 91 -11.81 9.12 -1.69
C ASP A 91 -10.99 8.04 -2.42
N TRP A 92 -11.05 6.82 -1.88
CA TRP A 92 -10.42 5.64 -2.48
C TRP A 92 -10.91 5.35 -3.91
N PRO A 93 -12.22 5.37 -4.21
CA PRO A 93 -12.70 5.22 -5.59
C PRO A 93 -12.10 6.23 -6.56
N LYS A 94 -11.96 7.51 -6.16
CA LYS A 94 -11.28 8.53 -6.98
C LYS A 94 -9.82 8.16 -7.18
N LEU A 95 -9.07 7.85 -6.12
CA LEU A 95 -7.65 7.47 -6.22
C LEU A 95 -7.43 6.30 -7.18
N VAL A 96 -8.23 5.24 -7.05
CA VAL A 96 -8.14 4.05 -7.92
C VAL A 96 -8.49 4.40 -9.37
N ARG A 97 -9.44 5.31 -9.60
CA ARG A 97 -9.76 5.80 -10.94
C ARG A 97 -8.63 6.60 -11.56
N GLN A 98 -7.96 7.46 -10.78
CA GLN A 98 -6.77 8.18 -11.28
C GLN A 98 -5.65 7.20 -11.65
N ALA A 99 -5.44 6.15 -10.85
CA ALA A 99 -4.51 5.08 -11.18
C ALA A 99 -4.87 4.38 -12.49
N TYR A 100 -6.16 4.06 -12.71
CA TYR A 100 -6.64 3.50 -13.97
C TYR A 100 -6.36 4.43 -15.16
N ASP A 101 -6.72 5.71 -15.05
CA ASP A 101 -6.54 6.69 -16.11
C ASP A 101 -5.05 6.91 -16.45
N ALA A 102 -4.18 6.86 -15.43
CA ALA A 102 -2.74 6.97 -15.58
C ALA A 102 -2.04 5.68 -16.03
N THR A 103 -2.73 4.54 -16.06
CA THR A 103 -2.14 3.27 -16.50
C THR A 103 -2.29 3.11 -18.02
N GLU A 104 -1.22 2.64 -18.69
CA GLU A 104 -1.25 2.30 -20.11
C GLU A 104 -2.16 1.09 -20.37
N PRO A 105 -2.79 0.95 -21.56
CA PRO A 105 -3.42 -0.29 -21.95
C PRO A 105 -2.44 -1.47 -21.86
N GLY A 106 -2.77 -2.49 -21.07
CA GLY A 106 -1.90 -3.63 -20.79
C GLY A 106 -0.88 -3.41 -19.65
N GLY A 107 -0.87 -2.22 -19.05
CA GLY A 107 -0.16 -1.94 -17.81
C GLY A 107 -0.89 -2.47 -16.58
N TRP A 108 -0.23 -2.39 -15.42
CA TRP A 108 -0.73 -2.89 -14.15
C TRP A 108 -0.84 -1.79 -13.10
N ALA A 109 -1.83 -1.90 -12.23
CA ALA A 109 -1.87 -1.14 -10.99
C ALA A 109 -1.94 -2.10 -9.79
N GLU A 110 -1.13 -1.86 -8.77
CA GLU A 110 -1.08 -2.66 -7.56
C GLU A 110 -1.34 -1.77 -6.35
N PHE A 111 -2.36 -2.14 -5.59
CA PHE A 111 -2.72 -1.50 -4.33
C PHE A 111 -2.50 -2.48 -3.19
N ALA A 112 -1.71 -2.08 -2.20
CA ALA A 112 -1.42 -2.89 -1.03
C ALA A 112 -1.73 -2.10 0.24
N ASP A 113 -2.87 -2.39 0.85
CA ASP A 113 -3.31 -1.65 2.03
C ASP A 113 -4.08 -2.49 3.03
N PHE A 114 -4.26 -1.92 4.22
CA PHE A 114 -4.70 -2.66 5.38
C PHE A 114 -6.22 -2.66 5.58
N ASN A 115 -6.66 -3.66 6.33
CA ASN A 115 -7.83 -3.68 7.17
C ASN A 115 -7.35 -3.56 8.62
N LEU A 116 -7.37 -2.34 9.17
CA LEU A 116 -6.82 -2.07 10.51
C LEU A 116 -7.61 -2.69 11.67
N LYS A 117 -8.70 -3.42 11.40
CA LYS A 117 -9.42 -4.14 12.44
C LYS A 117 -8.59 -5.29 12.98
N PHE A 118 -8.15 -5.15 14.22
CA PHE A 118 -7.41 -6.21 14.91
C PHE A 118 -8.31 -7.38 15.27
N TYR A 119 -7.75 -8.59 15.16
CA TYR A 119 -8.39 -9.82 15.61
C TYR A 119 -7.37 -10.79 16.18
N SER A 120 -7.84 -11.76 16.96
CA SER A 120 -7.04 -12.92 17.40
C SER A 120 -7.71 -14.20 16.96
N GLU A 121 -6.97 -15.12 16.36
CA GLU A 121 -7.53 -16.39 15.87
C GLU A 121 -8.01 -17.30 17.00
N ASP A 122 -7.35 -17.25 18.17
CA ASP A 122 -7.69 -18.03 19.36
C ASP A 122 -8.70 -17.31 20.27
N GLY A 123 -9.16 -16.13 19.86
CA GLY A 123 -10.06 -15.29 20.65
C GLY A 123 -9.43 -14.68 21.91
N SER A 124 -8.10 -14.64 22.04
CA SER A 124 -7.40 -14.03 23.18
C SER A 124 -7.52 -12.51 23.25
N LEU A 125 -7.80 -11.84 22.13
CA LEU A 125 -8.09 -10.41 22.05
C LEU A 125 -9.57 -10.17 22.39
N LYS A 126 -9.80 -9.51 23.53
CA LYS A 126 -11.13 -9.22 24.06
C LYS A 126 -11.42 -7.71 24.04
N GLU A 127 -12.70 -7.34 23.98
CA GLU A 127 -13.15 -5.94 23.91
C GLU A 127 -12.69 -5.09 25.09
N GLU A 128 -12.48 -5.69 26.26
CA GLU A 128 -12.10 -4.95 27.47
C GLU A 128 -10.63 -4.54 27.46
N GLN A 129 -9.80 -5.20 26.64
CA GLN A 129 -8.36 -4.98 26.59
C GLN A 129 -8.01 -3.64 25.96
N HIS A 130 -6.95 -2.99 26.49
CA HIS A 130 -6.54 -1.66 26.06
C HIS A 130 -6.21 -1.58 24.57
N LEU A 131 -5.61 -2.64 24.01
CA LEU A 131 -5.30 -2.71 22.58
C LEU A 131 -6.57 -2.68 21.72
N GLN A 132 -7.58 -3.48 22.09
CA GLN A 132 -8.85 -3.52 21.38
C GLN A 132 -9.59 -2.18 21.48
N LYS A 133 -9.62 -1.56 22.66
CA LYS A 133 -10.21 -0.23 22.84
C LYS A 133 -9.48 0.83 22.01
N TRP A 134 -8.14 0.81 22.04
CA TRP A 134 -7.32 1.75 21.30
C TRP A 134 -7.59 1.67 19.80
N ILE A 135 -7.59 0.46 19.22
CA ILE A 135 -7.86 0.32 17.79
C ILE A 135 -9.29 0.73 17.46
N THR A 136 -10.29 0.36 18.27
CA THR A 136 -11.67 0.82 18.07
C THR A 136 -11.79 2.34 18.10
N TYR A 137 -11.13 3.04 19.02
CA TYR A 137 -11.13 4.50 19.04
C TYR A 137 -10.45 5.10 17.80
N PHE A 138 -9.37 4.49 17.34
CA PHE A 138 -8.69 4.91 16.12
C PHE A 138 -9.59 4.74 14.88
N LEU A 139 -10.25 3.59 14.71
CA LEU A 139 -11.15 3.33 13.59
C LEU A 139 -12.31 4.34 13.57
N ASN A 140 -12.96 4.54 14.72
CA ASN A 140 -14.08 5.48 14.84
C ASN A 140 -13.62 6.92 14.53
N ALA A 141 -12.46 7.34 15.04
CA ALA A 141 -11.94 8.66 14.75
C ALA A 141 -11.64 8.83 13.25
N ALA A 142 -11.02 7.84 12.60
CA ALA A 142 -10.78 7.89 11.15
C ALA A 142 -12.09 8.06 10.37
N GLU A 143 -13.12 7.28 10.71
CA GLU A 143 -14.45 7.37 10.11
C GLU A 143 -15.10 8.75 10.34
N ASP A 144 -15.01 9.29 11.56
CA ASP A 144 -15.52 10.64 11.89
C ASP A 144 -14.84 11.75 11.06
N PHE A 145 -13.56 11.56 10.69
CA PHE A 145 -12.83 12.44 9.78
C PHE A 145 -13.03 12.10 8.29
N GLY A 146 -13.91 11.15 7.97
CA GLY A 146 -14.21 10.74 6.59
C GLY A 146 -13.09 9.93 5.92
N ARG A 147 -12.18 9.35 6.70
CA ARG A 147 -11.06 8.54 6.21
C ARG A 147 -11.39 7.06 6.39
N ASP A 148 -11.23 6.25 5.36
CA ASP A 148 -11.47 4.80 5.46
C ASP A 148 -10.31 4.13 6.20
N PRO A 149 -10.54 3.50 7.37
CA PRO A 149 -9.48 2.82 8.10
C PRO A 149 -9.31 1.35 7.68
N SER A 150 -10.09 0.86 6.70
CA SER A 150 -10.02 -0.54 6.25
C SER A 150 -10.25 -0.71 4.73
N PRO A 151 -9.54 0.06 3.88
CA PRO A 151 -9.71 0.02 2.44
C PRO A 151 -9.28 -1.30 1.83
N GLY A 152 -8.34 -2.04 2.45
CA GLY A 152 -7.77 -3.28 1.89
C GLY A 152 -8.83 -4.27 1.42
N SER A 153 -9.86 -4.48 2.23
CA SER A 153 -10.98 -5.39 1.91
C SER A 153 -11.85 -4.96 0.73
N LYS A 154 -11.80 -3.67 0.34
CA LYS A 154 -12.63 -3.04 -0.69
C LYS A 154 -11.88 -2.79 -2.00
N LEU A 155 -10.54 -2.91 -1.98
CA LEU A 155 -9.68 -2.62 -3.14
C LEU A 155 -10.10 -3.39 -4.40
N GLU A 156 -10.39 -4.69 -4.29
CA GLU A 156 -10.86 -5.49 -5.43
C GLU A 156 -12.11 -4.91 -6.10
N GLY A 157 -13.06 -4.41 -5.30
CA GLY A 157 -14.26 -3.76 -5.81
C GLY A 157 -13.93 -2.47 -6.52
N TYR A 158 -13.11 -1.60 -5.90
CA TYR A 158 -12.69 -0.34 -6.50
C TYR A 158 -11.93 -0.53 -7.82
N MET A 159 -11.05 -1.53 -7.89
CA MET A 159 -10.29 -1.85 -9.11
C MET A 159 -11.22 -2.27 -10.26
N LYS A 160 -12.18 -3.15 -9.98
CA LYS A 160 -13.18 -3.58 -10.99
C LYS A 160 -14.07 -2.43 -11.43
N GLU A 161 -14.52 -1.60 -10.50
CA GLU A 161 -15.36 -0.43 -10.80
C GLU A 161 -14.63 0.64 -11.61
N ALA A 162 -13.32 0.80 -11.43
CA ALA A 162 -12.51 1.72 -12.22
C ALA A 162 -12.30 1.24 -13.67
N GLY A 163 -12.38 -0.07 -13.91
CA GLY A 163 -12.29 -0.66 -15.25
C GLY A 163 -11.13 -1.65 -15.44
N PHE A 164 -10.40 -2.01 -14.37
CA PHE A 164 -9.39 -3.07 -14.47
C PHE A 164 -10.05 -4.44 -14.71
N GLU A 165 -9.49 -5.22 -15.64
CA GLU A 165 -10.08 -6.48 -16.09
C GLU A 165 -9.52 -7.72 -15.36
N ASP A 166 -8.19 -7.84 -15.24
CA ASP A 166 -7.52 -8.95 -14.53
C ASP A 166 -7.19 -8.55 -13.08
N VAL A 167 -8.22 -8.60 -12.23
CA VAL A 167 -8.12 -8.19 -10.83
C VAL A 167 -7.87 -9.41 -9.93
N GLN A 168 -6.68 -9.47 -9.35
CA GLN A 168 -6.30 -10.45 -8.32
C GLN A 168 -6.29 -9.77 -6.95
N HIS A 169 -6.79 -10.46 -5.92
CA HIS A 169 -6.83 -9.94 -4.55
C HIS A 169 -6.29 -10.99 -3.58
N GLU A 170 -5.14 -10.70 -3.01
CA GLU A 170 -4.48 -11.56 -2.03
C GLU A 170 -4.54 -10.93 -0.64
N LYS A 171 -4.88 -11.74 0.37
CA LYS A 171 -4.93 -11.33 1.76
C LYS A 171 -3.77 -11.92 2.52
N TYR A 172 -3.07 -11.08 3.26
CA TYR A 172 -1.90 -11.46 4.03
C TYR A 172 -2.15 -11.21 5.50
N ARG A 173 -1.93 -12.21 6.33
CA ARG A 173 -2.00 -12.03 7.79
C ARG A 173 -0.77 -11.30 8.28
N MET A 174 -1.00 -10.22 9.00
CA MET A 174 0.04 -9.36 9.57
C MET A 174 0.03 -9.49 11.09
N PRO A 175 0.87 -10.37 11.66
CA PRO A 175 0.86 -10.57 13.09
C PRO A 175 1.50 -9.41 13.84
N ILE A 176 0.88 -9.09 14.96
CA ILE A 176 1.33 -8.13 15.95
C ILE A 176 1.88 -8.95 17.11
N GLY A 177 3.20 -8.96 17.27
CA GLY A 177 3.88 -9.71 18.32
C GLY A 177 4.82 -10.81 17.83
N PRO A 178 5.60 -11.42 18.74
CA PRO A 178 6.57 -12.47 18.42
C PRO A 178 5.98 -13.88 18.40
N TRP A 179 4.66 -14.04 18.57
CA TRP A 179 3.98 -15.34 18.69
C TRP A 179 3.94 -16.20 17.42
N PRO A 180 4.03 -15.69 16.17
CA PRO A 180 4.03 -16.54 14.99
C PRO A 180 5.25 -17.45 14.99
N LYS A 181 5.02 -18.76 14.80
CA LYS A 181 6.10 -19.74 14.60
C LYS A 181 6.63 -19.74 13.16
N ASP A 182 5.81 -19.28 12.22
CA ASP A 182 6.21 -19.10 10.83
C ASP A 182 7.15 -17.90 10.70
N LYS A 183 8.32 -18.13 10.11
CA LYS A 183 9.36 -17.13 9.90
C LYS A 183 9.03 -16.16 8.75
N HIS A 184 8.04 -16.48 7.93
CA HIS A 184 7.56 -15.64 6.82
C HIS A 184 6.51 -14.60 7.25
N LEU A 185 6.04 -14.64 8.51
CA LEU A 185 5.15 -13.62 9.05
C LEU A 185 5.96 -12.58 9.85
N VAL A 186 5.85 -11.31 9.45
CA VAL A 186 6.72 -10.23 9.92
C VAL A 186 6.30 -9.72 11.29
N ARG A 187 7.29 -9.51 12.15
CA ARG A 187 7.16 -8.94 13.49
C ARG A 187 7.05 -7.42 13.40
N TYR A 188 5.86 -6.86 13.65
CA TYR A 188 5.70 -5.40 13.58
C TYR A 188 5.77 -4.69 14.94
N ILE A 189 5.34 -5.31 16.04
CA ILE A 189 5.25 -4.65 17.35
C ILE A 189 5.46 -5.70 18.46
N PRO A 190 6.24 -5.41 19.53
CA PRO A 190 6.40 -6.34 20.65
C PRO A 190 5.16 -6.31 21.56
N ILE A 191 4.08 -6.96 21.14
CA ILE A 191 2.88 -7.22 21.95
C ILE A 191 2.81 -8.73 22.24
N ASN A 192 2.59 -9.11 23.50
CA ASN A 192 2.58 -10.51 23.96
C ASN A 192 1.22 -11.22 23.74
N GLN A 193 0.47 -10.86 22.69
CA GLN A 193 -0.84 -11.44 22.38
C GLN A 193 -0.90 -11.87 20.92
N ALA A 194 -1.68 -12.91 20.62
CA ALA A 194 -1.85 -13.46 19.28
C ALA A 194 -2.77 -12.59 18.41
N VAL A 195 -2.35 -11.36 18.13
CA VAL A 195 -3.15 -10.35 17.42
C VAL A 195 -2.66 -10.23 15.99
N SER A 196 -3.58 -10.11 15.03
CA SER A 196 -3.29 -9.84 13.62
C SER A 196 -4.22 -8.78 13.06
N PHE A 197 -3.81 -8.25 11.93
CA PHE A 197 -4.65 -7.52 10.97
C PHE A 197 -4.34 -8.08 9.57
N GLU A 198 -5.12 -7.68 8.57
CA GLU A 198 -4.93 -8.11 7.17
C GLU A 198 -4.66 -6.92 6.28
#